data_AF-A0A8E2I570-F1
#
_entry.id   AF-A0A8E2I570-F1
#
_cell.length_a   1.000
_cell.length_b   1.000
_cell.length_c   1.000
_cell.angle_alpha   90.00
_cell.angle_beta   90.00
_cell.angle_gamma   90.00
#
_symmetry.space_group_name_H-M   'P 1'
#
loop_
_entity.id
_entity.type
_entity.pdbx_description
1 polymer ?
#
loop_
_entity_poly.entity_id
_entity_poly.type
_entity_poly.pdbx_seq_one_letter_code
_entity_poly.pdbx_strand_id
1 'polypeptide(L)'
;MRSPNPYLHYPYPYHYPYRQYQPVTPQRFIDSANKMIPILKDAEKITTHISKSFDFSKRLMTLAQESKLNEVKNMLYQIGLSTKPDVRFTPSGLVLNFANSKDASNCCLLQLKIRWAE
;
A
#
# COMPACT_ATOMS: atom_id res chain seq x y z
N MET A 1 -29.06 -46.70 -52.76
CA MET A 1 -27.81 -45.96 -52.47
C MET A 1 -28.10 -44.99 -51.34
N ARG A 2 -27.53 -45.20 -50.14
CA ARG A 2 -27.68 -44.27 -49.00
C ARG A 2 -26.63 -43.17 -49.15
N SER A 3 -27.06 -41.92 -49.29
CA SER A 3 -26.18 -40.75 -49.24
C SER A 3 -25.54 -40.60 -47.86
N PRO A 4 -24.24 -40.28 -47.73
CA PRO A 4 -23.62 -40.00 -46.44
C PRO A 4 -24.13 -38.66 -45.87
N ASN A 5 -24.46 -38.66 -44.58
CA ASN A 5 -24.97 -37.53 -43.80
C ASN A 5 -23.85 -36.47 -43.57
N PRO A 6 -24.08 -35.15 -43.78
CA PRO A 6 -22.99 -34.16 -43.93
C PRO A 6 -22.46 -33.55 -42.62
N TYR A 7 -22.65 -34.19 -41.47
CA TYR A 7 -22.23 -33.64 -40.18
C TYR A 7 -20.98 -34.33 -39.64
N LEU A 8 -19.83 -34.04 -40.27
CA LEU A 8 -18.53 -34.26 -39.63
C LEU A 8 -18.24 -33.06 -38.72
N HIS A 9 -18.55 -33.20 -37.43
CA HIS A 9 -18.13 -32.25 -36.41
C HIS A 9 -16.63 -32.42 -36.16
N TYR A 10 -15.81 -31.65 -36.86
CA TYR A 10 -14.39 -31.54 -36.58
C TYR A 10 -14.19 -30.79 -35.25
N PRO A 11 -13.57 -31.39 -34.23
CA PRO A 11 -13.25 -30.67 -33.01
C PRO A 11 -12.20 -29.61 -33.34
N TYR A 12 -12.56 -28.34 -33.19
CA TYR A 12 -11.59 -27.24 -33.28
C TYR A 12 -10.57 -27.41 -32.14
N PRO A 13 -9.27 -27.50 -32.45
CA PRO A 13 -8.25 -27.62 -31.41
C PRO A 13 -8.21 -26.33 -30.59
N TYR A 14 -8.65 -26.40 -29.34
CA TYR A 14 -8.52 -25.34 -28.35
C TYR A 14 -7.02 -25.01 -28.17
N HIS A 15 -6.56 -23.96 -28.84
CA HIS A 15 -5.22 -23.42 -28.62
C HIS A 15 -5.27 -22.60 -27.32
N TYR A 16 -4.88 -23.21 -26.21
CA TYR A 16 -4.56 -22.44 -25.01
C TYR A 16 -3.35 -21.57 -25.35
N PRO A 17 -3.47 -20.24 -25.32
CA PRO A 17 -2.32 -19.37 -25.55
C PRO A 17 -1.29 -19.68 -24.47
N TYR A 18 -0.15 -20.25 -24.89
CA TYR A 18 0.98 -20.48 -24.00
C TYR A 18 1.46 -19.11 -23.54
N ARG A 19 1.25 -18.78 -22.25
CA ARG A 19 1.72 -17.50 -21.70
C ARG A 19 3.25 -17.48 -21.79
N GLN A 20 3.76 -16.68 -22.71
CA GLN A 20 5.18 -16.36 -22.76
C GLN A 20 5.45 -15.32 -21.66
N TYR A 21 6.22 -15.71 -20.65
CA TYR A 21 6.68 -14.78 -19.63
C TYR A 21 7.64 -13.77 -20.27
N GLN A 22 7.48 -12.49 -19.93
CA GLN A 22 8.41 -11.46 -20.37
C GLN A 22 9.80 -11.71 -19.75
N PRO A 23 10.89 -11.34 -20.44
CA PRO A 23 12.23 -11.38 -19.86
C PRO A 23 12.30 -10.61 -18.53
N VAL A 24 12.85 -11.25 -17.49
CA VAL A 24 12.94 -10.66 -16.16
C VAL A 24 14.03 -9.58 -16.16
N THR A 25 13.63 -8.32 -15.92
CA THR A 25 14.57 -7.20 -15.76
C THR A 25 14.44 -6.64 -14.33
N PRO A 26 15.44 -6.87 -13.46
CA PRO A 26 15.31 -6.54 -12.04
C PRO A 26 15.43 -5.05 -11.75
N GLN A 27 15.92 -4.24 -12.69
CA GLN A 27 16.27 -2.83 -12.46
C GLN A 27 15.11 -2.03 -11.86
N ARG A 28 13.91 -2.12 -12.47
CA ARG A 28 12.72 -1.42 -11.96
C ARG A 28 12.30 -1.90 -10.56
N PHE A 29 12.50 -3.18 -10.27
CA PHE A 29 12.18 -3.75 -8.96
C PHE A 29 13.16 -3.24 -7.88
N ILE A 30 14.46 -3.21 -8.20
CA ILE A 30 15.51 -2.64 -7.33
C ILE A 30 15.26 -1.15 -7.07
N ASP A 31 14.96 -0.37 -8.11
CA ASP A 31 14.67 1.06 -7.98
C ASP A 31 13.44 1.31 -7.10
N SER A 32 12.41 0.45 -7.23
CA SER A 32 11.20 0.51 -6.40
C SER A 32 11.52 0.22 -4.93
N ALA A 33 12.36 -0.78 -4.66
CA ALA A 33 12.81 -1.10 -3.30
C ALA A 33 13.62 0.05 -2.69
N ASN A 34 14.55 0.64 -3.45
CA ASN A 34 15.35 1.77 -2.99
C ASN A 34 14.48 2.99 -2.64
N LYS A 35 13.43 3.26 -3.42
CA LYS A 35 12.43 4.31 -3.11
C LYS A 35 11.60 4.00 -1.85
N MET A 36 11.43 2.73 -1.51
CA MET A 36 10.68 2.30 -0.31
C MET A 36 11.49 2.46 0.98
N ILE A 37 12.81 2.32 0.95
CA ILE A 37 13.69 2.42 2.14
C ILE A 37 13.42 3.68 2.99
N PRO A 38 13.39 4.92 2.44
CA PRO A 38 13.10 6.10 3.26
C PRO A 38 11.68 6.08 3.85
N ILE A 39 10.70 5.55 3.12
CA ILE A 39 9.31 5.41 3.59
C ILE A 39 9.26 4.45 4.80
N LEU A 40 9.98 3.33 4.74
CA LEU A 40 10.07 2.37 5.85
C LEU A 40 10.70 3.00 7.09
N LYS A 41 11.77 3.80 6.91
CA LYS A 41 12.41 4.52 8.03
C LYS A 41 11.46 5.52 8.68
N ASP A 42 10.65 6.24 7.90
CA ASP A 42 9.65 7.15 8.46
C ASP A 42 8.55 6.38 9.22
N ALA A 43 8.08 5.25 8.69
CA ALA A 43 7.13 4.38 9.37
C ALA A 43 7.69 3.82 10.69
N GLU A 44 8.97 3.41 10.71
CA GLU A 44 9.68 2.97 11.92
C GLU A 44 9.73 4.09 12.97
N LYS A 45 10.08 5.32 12.57
CA LYS A 45 10.09 6.49 13.47
C LYS A 45 8.74 6.72 14.12
N ILE A 46 7.66 6.76 13.33
CA ILE A 46 6.29 6.96 13.86
C ILE A 46 5.95 5.84 14.86
N THR A 47 6.15 4.60 14.46
CA THR A 47 5.83 3.43 15.30
C THR A 47 6.65 3.44 16.60
N THR A 48 7.92 3.86 16.53
CA THR A 48 8.80 4.00 17.70
C THR A 48 8.35 5.11 18.65
N HIS A 49 7.95 6.27 18.13
CA HIS A 49 7.41 7.35 18.95
C HIS A 49 6.14 6.93 19.67
N ILE A 50 5.23 6.23 18.96
CA ILE A 50 4.00 5.69 19.54
C ILE A 50 4.32 4.63 20.61
N SER A 51 5.24 3.70 20.34
CA SER A 51 5.54 2.61 21.27
C SER A 51 6.30 3.04 22.53
N LYS A 52 7.08 4.13 22.45
CA LYS A 52 7.92 4.60 23.57
C LYS A 52 7.32 5.73 24.39
N SER A 53 6.31 6.44 23.90
CA SER A 53 5.73 7.60 24.60
C SER A 53 4.24 7.42 24.85
N PHE A 54 3.89 7.14 26.10
CA PHE A 54 2.51 7.06 26.55
C PHE A 54 1.75 8.37 26.28
N ASP A 55 2.33 9.52 26.64
CA ASP A 55 1.68 10.83 26.48
C ASP A 55 1.45 11.20 25.02
N PHE A 56 2.43 10.93 24.15
CA PHE A 56 2.28 11.11 22.71
C PHE A 56 1.13 10.27 22.17
N SER A 57 1.11 8.97 22.51
CA SER A 57 0.09 8.03 22.06
C SER A 57 -1.30 8.41 22.55
N LYS A 58 -1.44 8.72 23.83
CA LYS A 58 -2.71 9.18 24.42
C LYS A 58 -3.22 10.42 23.71
N ARG A 59 -2.38 11.44 23.53
CA ARG A 59 -2.77 12.68 22.87
C ARG A 59 -3.14 12.46 21.40
N LEU A 60 -2.36 11.66 20.66
CA LEU A 60 -2.66 11.32 19.27
C LEU A 60 -4.02 10.62 19.14
N MET A 61 -4.29 9.65 20.01
CA MET A 61 -5.57 8.93 20.08
C MET A 61 -6.74 9.87 20.39
N THR A 62 -6.59 10.75 21.39
CA THR A 62 -7.64 11.72 21.75
C THR A 62 -7.98 12.64 20.57
N LEU A 63 -6.97 13.22 19.92
CA LEU A 63 -7.20 14.10 18.76
C LEU A 63 -7.85 13.36 17.59
N ALA A 64 -7.45 12.10 17.35
CA ALA A 64 -8.07 11.28 16.32
C ALA A 64 -9.54 10.97 16.62
N GLN A 65 -9.88 10.61 17.87
CA GLN A 65 -11.26 10.38 18.31
C GLN A 65 -12.11 11.65 18.22
N GLU A 66 -11.54 12.82 18.53
CA GLU A 66 -12.17 14.13 18.35
C GLU A 66 -12.23 14.59 16.88
N SER A 67 -11.80 13.76 15.92
CA SER A 67 -11.77 14.07 14.48
C SER A 67 -10.91 15.27 14.08
N LYS A 68 -9.89 15.62 14.89
CA LYS A 68 -8.99 16.76 14.65
C LYS A 68 -7.85 16.40 13.69
N LEU A 69 -8.20 16.17 12.42
CA LEU A 69 -7.26 15.70 11.39
C LEU A 69 -6.00 16.55 11.25
N ASN A 70 -6.14 17.88 11.25
CA ASN A 70 -4.99 18.78 11.10
C ASN A 70 -4.04 18.71 12.29
N GLU A 71 -4.56 18.55 13.51
CA GLU A 71 -3.73 18.43 14.71
C GLU A 71 -3.00 17.08 14.74
N VAL A 72 -3.67 15.99 14.35
CA VAL A 72 -3.04 14.67 14.16
C VAL A 72 -1.90 14.75 13.15
N LYS A 73 -2.13 15.38 11.99
CA LYS A 73 -1.09 15.61 10.97
C LYS A 73 0.09 16.41 11.53
N ASN A 74 -0.19 17.50 12.25
CA ASN A 74 0.85 18.34 12.84
C ASN A 74 1.70 17.57 13.86
N MET A 75 1.08 16.76 14.73
CA MET A 75 1.82 15.91 15.67
C MET A 75 2.74 14.92 14.96
N LEU A 76 2.28 14.29 13.87
CA LEU A 76 3.11 13.36 13.10
C LEU A 76 4.27 14.09 12.38
N TYR A 77 4.06 15.31 11.89
CA TYR A 77 5.10 16.09 11.23
C TYR A 77 6.21 16.57 12.18
N GLN A 78 5.89 16.76 13.46
CA GLN A 78 6.88 17.11 14.49
C GLN A 78 7.93 16.00 14.72
N ILE A 79 7.67 14.76 14.26
CA ILE A 79 8.61 13.63 14.34
C ILE A 79 9.81 13.81 13.38
N GLY A 80 9.74 14.73 12.41
CA GLY A 80 10.81 14.90 11.41
C GLY A 80 10.79 13.79 10.35
N LEU A 81 9.62 13.61 9.72
CA LEU A 81 9.41 12.65 8.63
C LEU A 81 9.93 13.22 7.31
N SER A 82 10.57 12.37 6.51
CA SER A 82 11.05 12.73 5.17
C SER A 82 9.91 12.72 4.15
N THR A 83 8.95 11.83 4.37
CA THR A 83 7.76 11.61 3.55
C THR A 83 6.51 11.86 4.40
N LYS A 84 5.58 12.66 3.87
CA LYS A 84 4.33 13.00 4.57
C LYS A 84 3.24 12.01 4.17
N PRO A 85 2.74 11.16 5.10
CA PRO A 85 1.65 10.26 4.78
C PRO A 85 0.33 11.03 4.67
N ASP A 86 -0.60 10.48 3.88
CA ASP A 86 -2.03 10.76 4.06
C ASP A 86 -2.50 10.05 5.33
N VAL A 87 -3.26 10.78 6.14
CA VAL A 87 -3.66 10.34 7.48
C VAL A 87 -5.17 10.14 7.50
N ARG A 88 -5.58 8.95 7.94
CA ARG A 88 -6.98 8.62 8.19
C ARG A 88 -7.08 7.92 9.53
N PHE A 89 -8.22 8.06 10.20
CA PHE A 89 -8.49 7.38 11.44
C PHE A 89 -9.91 6.81 11.41
N THR A 90 -10.07 5.70 12.11
CA THR A 90 -11.35 5.10 12.47
C THR A 90 -11.52 5.26 13.97
N PRO A 91 -12.72 5.01 14.53
CA PRO A 91 -12.88 4.93 15.97
C PRO A 91 -11.92 3.93 16.64
N SER A 92 -11.46 2.92 15.88
CA SER A 92 -10.59 1.82 16.34
C SER A 92 -9.09 1.98 16.06
N GLY A 93 -8.67 2.92 15.22
CA GLY A 93 -7.27 2.99 14.83
C GLY A 93 -6.87 4.12 13.89
N LEU A 94 -5.58 4.14 13.57
CA LEU A 94 -4.93 5.08 12.66
C LEU A 94 -4.44 4.33 11.42
N VAL A 95 -4.67 4.92 10.26
CA VAL A 95 -4.19 4.45 8.96
C VAL A 95 -3.35 5.55 8.33
N LEU A 96 -2.10 5.22 8.02
CA LEU A 96 -1.14 6.10 7.37
C LEU A 96 -0.80 5.53 5.99
N ASN A 97 -1.10 6.29 4.94
CA ASN A 97 -0.79 5.93 3.57
C ASN A 97 0.38 6.77 3.08
N PHE A 98 1.52 6.15 2.91
CA PHE A 98 2.68 6.76 2.28
C PHE A 98 2.64 6.50 0.78
N ALA A 99 2.77 7.58 0.01
CA ALA A 99 2.98 7.53 -1.42
C ALA A 99 4.21 8.38 -1.76
N ASN A 100 5.01 7.92 -2.72
CA ASN A 100 6.05 8.76 -3.27
C ASN A 100 5.42 9.79 -4.22
N SER A 101 5.20 11.01 -3.73
CA SER A 101 4.52 12.08 -4.49
C SER A 101 5.24 12.54 -5.75
N LYS A 102 6.48 12.09 -5.98
CA LYS A 102 7.31 12.46 -7.13
C LYS A 102 7.17 11.51 -8.33
N ASP A 103 6.49 10.38 -8.18
CA ASP A 103 6.28 9.45 -9.29
C ASP A 103 4.82 9.48 -9.76
N ALA A 104 4.61 9.74 -11.05
CA ALA A 104 3.30 9.63 -11.70
C ALA A 104 2.83 8.17 -11.82
N SER A 105 3.75 7.21 -11.70
CA SER A 105 3.40 5.83 -11.45
C SER A 105 3.08 5.69 -9.96
N ASN A 106 1.93 5.13 -9.61
CA ASN A 106 1.54 4.75 -8.24
C ASN A 106 2.45 3.62 -7.68
N CYS A 107 3.76 3.75 -7.87
CA CYS A 107 4.75 2.87 -7.30
C CYS A 107 4.93 3.19 -5.84
N CYS A 108 5.30 2.13 -5.14
CA CYS A 108 6.06 2.25 -3.91
C CYS A 108 5.19 2.87 -2.80
N LEU A 109 4.09 2.18 -2.51
CA LEU A 109 3.12 2.56 -1.50
C LEU A 109 3.36 1.74 -0.21
N LEU A 110 3.26 2.40 0.94
CA LEU A 110 3.21 1.73 2.23
C LEU A 110 1.94 2.16 2.96
N GLN A 111 1.16 1.19 3.42
CA GLN A 111 0.01 1.41 4.29
C GLN A 111 0.33 0.86 5.68
N LEU A 112 0.46 1.75 6.66
CA LEU A 112 0.64 1.40 8.07
C LEU A 112 -0.70 1.53 8.80
N LYS A 113 -1.14 0.45 9.47
CA LYS A 113 -2.34 0.43 10.30
C LYS A 113 -1.98 0.11 11.74
N ILE A 114 -2.42 0.95 12.66
CA ILE A 114 -2.20 0.78 14.10
C ILE A 114 -3.56 0.83 14.79
N ARG A 115 -3.87 -0.20 15.58
CA ARG A 115 -5.15 -0.32 16.32
C ARG A 115 -5.00 0.13 17.77
N TRP A 116 -6.07 0.66 18.35
CA TRP A 116 -6.19 0.93 19.79
C TRP A 116 -7.51 0.45 20.40
N ALA A 117 -8.49 0.07 19.58
CA ALA A 117 -9.70 -0.62 20.04
C ALA A 117 -10.00 -1.81 19.11
N GLU A 118 -10.77 -2.77 19.62
CA GLU A 118 -11.23 -3.95 18.89
C GLU A 118 -12.52 -3.67 18.12
#